data_AF-A0A967DAB1-F1
#
_entry.id   AF-A0A967DAB1-F1
#
_cell.length_a   1.000
_cell.length_b   1.000
_cell.length_c   1.000
_cell.angle_alpha   90.00
_cell.angle_beta   90.00
_cell.angle_gamma   90.00
#
_symmetry.space_group_name_H-M   'P 1'
#
loop_
_entity.id
_entity.type
_entity.pdbx_description
1 polymer ?
#
loop_
_entity_poly.entity_id
_entity_poly.type
_entity_poly.pdbx_seq_one_letter_code
_entity_poly.pdbx_strand_id
1 'polypeptide(L)' 'MTRNYPFSAIVGQDDMKLAILAAALEPSIGGVLVMGDRGTGKSTAVRGLAALLPSMTVVKDCAYGCD' A
#
# COMPACT_ATOMS: atom_id res chain seq x y z
N MET A 1 -9.69 0.48 16.23
CA MET A 1 -9.21 -0.31 15.07
C MET A 1 -9.87 0.23 13.82
N THR A 2 -9.17 1.05 13.05
CA THR A 2 -9.69 1.53 11.76
C THR A 2 -9.71 0.35 10.80
N ARG A 3 -10.90 -0.09 10.41
CA ARG A 3 -11.08 -1.19 9.47
C ARG A 3 -10.71 -0.67 8.08
N ASN A 4 -9.51 -0.98 7.60
CA ASN A 4 -9.12 -0.65 6.23
C ASN A 4 -10.02 -1.42 5.25
N TYR A 5 -10.35 -0.80 4.12
CA TYR A 5 -11.10 -1.49 3.07
C TYR A 5 -10.21 -2.61 2.48
N PRO A 6 -10.72 -3.85 2.30
CA PRO A 6 -9.91 -4.96 1.83
C PRO A 6 -9.32 -4.70 0.43
N PHE A 7 -8.02 -4.91 0.27
CA PHE A 7 -7.34 -4.70 -1.02
C PHE A 7 -7.96 -5.53 -2.16
N SER A 8 -8.32 -6.79 -1.87
CA SER A 8 -8.96 -7.70 -2.82
C SER A 8 -10.38 -7.29 -3.22
N ALA A 9 -11.05 -6.45 -2.43
CA ALA A 9 -12.40 -5.97 -2.73
C ALA A 9 -12.39 -4.71 -3.63
N ILE A 10 -11.22 -4.17 -3.98
CA ILE A 10 -11.12 -3.00 -4.85
C ILE A 10 -11.43 -3.40 -6.30
N VAL A 11 -12.50 -2.81 -6.82
CA VAL A 11 -12.98 -3.06 -8.18
C VAL A 11 -12.11 -2.32 -9.20
N GLY A 12 -11.70 -3.05 -10.25
CA GLY A 12 -10.83 -2.52 -11.32
C GLY A 12 -9.46 -2.11 -10.81
N GLN A 13 -8.86 -1.10 -11.44
CA GLN A 13 -7.53 -0.57 -11.11
C GLN A 13 -6.42 -1.62 -11.21
N ASP A 14 -6.51 -2.52 -12.20
CA ASP A 14 -5.64 -3.69 -12.31
C ASP A 14 -4.17 -3.30 -12.48
N ASP A 15 -3.87 -2.29 -13.30
CA ASP A 15 -2.50 -1.77 -13.47
C ASP A 15 -1.94 -1.20 -12.16
N MET A 16 -2.75 -0.45 -11.41
CA MET A 16 -2.32 0.12 -10.14
C MET A 16 -2.09 -0.98 -9.10
N LYS A 17 -3.01 -1.95 -8.99
CA LYS A 17 -2.87 -3.10 -8.08
C LYS A 17 -1.61 -3.90 -8.41
N LEU A 18 -1.36 -4.17 -9.69
CA LEU A 18 -0.18 -4.88 -10.14
C LEU A 18 1.10 -4.10 -9.81
N ALA A 19 1.14 -2.80 -10.12
CA ALA A 19 2.31 -1.97 -9.87
C ALA A 19 2.69 -1.94 -8.38
N ILE A 20 1.72 -1.76 -7.49
CA ILE A 20 2.01 -1.72 -6.05
C ILE A 20 2.36 -3.09 -5.48
N LEU A 21 1.81 -4.18 -6.02
CA LEU A 21 2.20 -5.54 -5.65
C LEU A 21 3.63 -5.84 -6.10
N ALA A 22 3.99 -5.44 -7.33
CA ALA A 22 5.35 -5.60 -7.84
C ALA A 22 6.36 -4.83 -6.98
N ALA A 23 6.07 -3.56 -6.65
CA ALA A 23 6.94 -2.75 -5.80
C ALA A 23 7.02 -3.27 -4.35
N ALA A 24 5.98 -3.94 -3.85
CA ALA A 24 6.01 -4.59 -2.53
C ALA A 24 6.85 -5.88 -2.50
N LEU A 25 6.97 -6.57 -3.65
CA LEU A 25 7.76 -7.80 -3.77
C LEU A 25 9.23 -7.52 -4.09
N GLU A 26 9.51 -6.57 -4.98
CA GLU A 26 10.86 -6.26 -5.46
C GLU A 26 11.16 -4.76 -5.28
N PRO A 27 11.79 -4.36 -4.16
CA PRO A 27 12.08 -2.96 -3.85
C PRO A 27 12.96 -2.24 -4.89
N SER A 28 13.77 -2.98 -5.67
CA SER A 28 14.63 -2.36 -6.69
C SER A 28 13.86 -1.75 -7.88
N ILE A 29 12.58 -2.11 -8.05
CA ILE A 29 11.67 -1.44 -9.00
C ILE A 29 11.49 0.05 -8.65
N GLY A 30 11.66 0.41 -7.37
CA GLY A 30 11.48 1.76 -6.88
C GLY A 30 10.02 2.09 -6.56
N GLY A 31 9.69 3.38 -6.59
CA GLY A 31 8.37 3.87 -6.23
C GLY A 31 7.35 3.82 -7.37
N VAL A 32 6.07 3.66 -7.02
CA VAL A 32 4.95 3.73 -7.97
C VAL A 32 4.28 5.10 -7.91
N LEU A 33 4.26 5.82 -9.03
CA LEU A 33 3.51 7.08 -9.16
C LEU A 33 2.10 6.79 -9.69
N VAL A 34 1.08 6.93 -8.83
CA VAL A 34 -0.32 6.74 -9.21
C VAL A 34 -1.00 8.08 -9.45
N MET A 35 -1.38 8.36 -10.69
CA MET A 35 -2.10 9.58 -11.08
C MET A 35 -3.62 9.37 -11.19
N GLY A 36 -4.40 10.42 -10.97
CA GLY A 36 -5.85 10.44 -11.20
C GLY A 36 -6.60 11.39 -10.26
N ASP A 37 -7.91 11.50 -10.43
CA ASP A 37 -8.73 12.45 -9.70
C ASP A 37 -8.95 12.12 -8.21
N ARG A 38 -9.40 13.11 -7.44
CA ARG A 38 -9.84 12.87 -6.06
C ARG A 38 -11.01 11.89 -6.06
N GLY A 39 -11.00 10.94 -5.12
CA GLY A 39 -12.08 9.96 -4.98
C GLY A 39 -11.88 8.65 -5.72
N THR A 40 -10.82 8.50 -6.53
CA THR A 40 -10.56 7.24 -7.26
C THR A 40 -10.02 6.08 -6.40
N GLY A 41 -9.90 6.26 -5.07
CA GLY A 41 -9.49 5.16 -4.17
C GLY A 41 -7.98 4.86 -4.11
N LYS A 42 -7.11 5.70 -4.71
CA LYS A 42 -5.63 5.52 -4.69
C LYS A 42 -5.08 5.24 -3.28
N SER A 43 -5.40 6.10 -2.32
CA SER A 43 -4.90 5.94 -0.94
C SER A 43 -5.64 4.83 -0.18
N THR A 44 -6.83 4.44 -0.62
CA THR A 44 -7.55 3.27 -0.09
C THR A 44 -6.82 1.98 -0.45
N ALA A 45 -6.33 1.87 -1.69
CA ALA A 45 -5.58 0.70 -2.13
C ALA A 45 -4.27 0.50 -1.37
N VAL A 46 -3.48 1.56 -1.21
CA VAL A 46 -2.21 1.50 -0.46
C VAL A 46 -2.44 1.08 1.00
N ARG A 47 -3.46 1.66 1.67
CA ARG A 47 -3.81 1.28 3.05
C ARG A 47 -4.38 -0.14 3.16
N GLY A 48 -5.13 -0.57 2.15
CA GLY A 48 -5.65 -1.93 2.06
C GLY A 48 -4.51 -2.95 1.95
N LEU A 49 -3.52 -2.69 1.10
CA LEU A 49 -2.34 -3.56 0.96
C LEU A 49 -1.49 -3.58 2.24
N ALA A 50 -1.22 -2.41 2.84
CA ALA A 50 -0.46 -2.32 4.08
C ALA A 50 -1.09 -3.12 5.24
N ALA A 51 -2.42 -3.26 5.26
CA ALA A 51 -3.11 -4.09 6.26
C ALA A 51 -2.97 -5.61 6.04
N LEU A 52 -2.53 -6.04 4.87
CA LEU A 52 -2.27 -7.45 4.55
C LEU A 52 -0.83 -7.88 4.83
N LEU A 53 0.11 -6.92 4.89
CA LEU A 53 1.52 -7.22 5.09
C LEU A 53 1.81 -7.52 6.58
N PRO A 54 2.83 -8.35 6.87
CA PRO A 54 3.28 -8.57 8.24
C PRO A 54 3.69 -7.26 8.92
N SER A 55 3.51 -7.21 10.24
CA SER A 55 4.06 -6.11 11.03
C SER A 55 5.58 -6.10 10.93
N MET A 56 6.16 -4.92 10.68
CA MET A 56 7.60 -4.73 10.73
C MET A 56 8.08 -4.59 12.18
N THR A 57 9.25 -5.13 12.47
CA THR A 57 9.97 -4.81 13.71
C THR A 57 10.54 -3.40 13.57
N VAL A 58 10.32 -2.57 14.58
CA VAL A 58 10.76 -1.17 14.59
C VAL A 58 11.22 -0.76 15.98
N VAL A 59 12.19 0.15 16.04
CA VAL A 59 12.58 0.83 17.28
C VAL A 59 11.37 1.57 17.84
N LYS A 60 11.07 1.29 19.11
CA LYS A 60 9.94 1.91 19.82
C LYS A 60 10.04 3.43 19.75
N ASP A 61 8.92 4.07 19.42
CA ASP A 61 8.77 5.54 19.34
C ASP A 61 9.60 6.23 18.23
N CYS A 62 10.18 5.47 17.28
CA CYS A 62 10.82 6.05 16.11
C CYS A 62 9.79 6.55 15.08
N ALA A 63 9.80 7.84 14.79
CA ALA A 63 8.88 8.48 13.82
C ALA A 63 8.99 7.93 12.39
N TYR A 64 10.13 7.32 12.05
CA TYR A 64 10.42 6.80 10.72
C TYR A 64 10.29 5.27 10.61
N GLY A 65 10.02 4.58 11.73
CA GLY A 65 9.93 3.12 11.74
C GLY A 65 11.25 2.42 11.40
N CYS A 66 12.38 2.95 11.88
CA CYS A 66 13.68 2.30 11.73
C CYS A 66 13.73 0.94 12.43
N ASP A 67 14.54 0.02 11.90
CA ASP A 67 14.90 -1.26 12.53
C ASP A 67 16.16 -1.10 13.41
#